data_AF-A0A2G0WH14-F1
#
_entry.id   AF-A0A2G0WH14-F1
#
_cell.length_a   1.000
_cell.length_b   1.000
_cell.length_c   1.000
_cell.angle_alpha   90.00
_cell.angle_beta   90.00
_cell.angle_gamma   90.00
#
_symmetry.space_group_name_H-M   'P 1'
#
loop_
_entity.id
_entity.type
_entity.pdbx_description
1 polymer ?
#
loop_
_entity_poly.entity_id
_entity_poly.type
_entity_poly.pdbx_seq_one_letter_code
_entity_poly.pdbx_strand_id
1 'polypeptide(L)'
;MLNSVSDSMGEPLSECSTSGSRKHFSPIKLRCEIVRRWALAGHGIAYKANLDVARDIQAGRLVPLLPDWQGEPTPFNLMCPHRLQVSERVKVLHRFLQQRCQTLLNT
;
A
#
# COMPACT_ATOMS: atom_id res chain seq x y z
N MET A 1 9.97 -0.23 25.54
CA MET A 1 9.86 -1.65 25.94
C MET A 1 9.59 -2.46 24.69
N LEU A 2 10.66 -3.06 24.17
CA LEU A 2 10.66 -3.99 23.04
C LEU A 2 10.11 -5.33 23.55
N ASN A 3 9.09 -5.89 22.91
CA ASN A 3 8.81 -7.31 23.06
C ASN A 3 9.00 -8.02 21.73
N SER A 4 10.08 -8.80 21.75
CA SER A 4 10.41 -9.93 20.89
C SER A 4 9.33 -11.02 20.99
N VAL A 5 9.04 -11.67 19.86
CA VAL A 5 8.65 -13.08 19.82
C VAL A 5 9.52 -13.75 18.74
N SER A 6 10.60 -14.37 19.20
CA SER A 6 11.24 -15.55 18.58
C SER A 6 10.24 -16.74 18.65
N ASP A 7 10.26 -17.85 17.92
CA ASP A 7 11.33 -18.58 17.24
C ASP A 7 10.73 -19.74 16.39
N SER A 8 11.48 -20.19 15.39
CA SER A 8 11.66 -21.58 14.92
C SER A 8 10.53 -22.36 14.20
N MET A 9 10.74 -22.66 12.90
CA MET A 9 11.22 -23.98 12.42
C MET A 9 11.20 -24.09 10.88
N GLY A 10 12.37 -24.31 10.26
CA GLY A 10 12.48 -24.83 8.88
C GLY A 10 13.63 -24.26 8.01
N GLU A 11 14.88 -24.60 8.35
CA GLU A 11 16.08 -24.53 7.47
C GLU A 11 16.02 -25.60 6.33
N PRO A 12 16.89 -25.62 5.29
CA PRO A 12 17.94 -24.65 4.91
C PRO A 12 17.92 -24.27 3.42
N LEU A 13 18.34 -23.05 3.06
CA LEU A 13 18.97 -22.84 1.75
C LEU A 13 20.22 -21.97 1.88
N SER A 14 21.34 -22.68 1.79
CA SER A 14 22.69 -22.26 1.39
C SER A 14 23.23 -20.99 2.04
N GLU A 15 24.08 -21.22 3.04
CA GLU A 15 25.10 -20.28 3.48
C GLU A 15 25.91 -19.77 2.28
N CYS A 16 25.77 -18.49 1.97
CA CYS A 16 26.74 -17.77 1.16
C CYS A 16 27.57 -16.90 2.12
N SER A 17 28.74 -17.42 2.49
CA SER A 17 29.75 -16.71 3.25
C SER A 17 30.19 -15.45 2.49
N THR A 18 29.99 -14.26 3.06
CA THR A 18 30.84 -13.10 2.79
C THR A 18 30.72 -12.09 3.92
N SER A 19 31.84 -11.96 4.63
CA SER A 19 32.40 -10.78 5.28
C SER A 19 31.49 -9.57 5.54
N GLY A 20 31.55 -9.12 6.80
CA GLY A 20 30.98 -7.90 7.34
C GLY A 20 30.85 -6.75 6.33
N SER A 21 29.61 -6.53 5.92
CA SER A 21 29.17 -5.28 5.32
C SER A 21 27.78 -5.03 5.87
N ARG A 22 27.59 -3.86 6.49
CA ARG A 22 26.29 -3.35 6.93
C ARG A 22 25.28 -3.70 5.84
N LYS A 23 24.38 -4.65 6.11
CA LYS A 23 23.27 -4.96 5.23
C LYS A 23 22.39 -3.73 5.24
N HIS A 24 22.69 -2.81 4.33
CA HIS A 24 21.79 -1.77 3.91
C HIS A 24 20.59 -2.56 3.39
N PHE A 25 19.57 -2.74 4.24
CA PHE A 25 18.25 -3.17 3.82
C PHE A 25 17.74 -2.04 2.93
N SER A 26 18.22 -2.00 1.69
CA SER A 26 17.59 -1.24 0.64
C SER A 26 16.16 -1.72 0.63
N PRO A 27 15.16 -0.87 0.96
CA PRO A 27 13.78 -1.27 0.86
C PRO A 27 13.58 -1.65 -0.60
N ILE A 28 13.43 -2.95 -0.84
CA ILE A 28 13.18 -3.47 -2.18
C ILE A 28 11.95 -2.69 -2.65
N LYS A 29 12.14 -1.86 -3.69
CA LYS A 29 11.08 -1.03 -4.26
C LYS A 29 10.14 -1.97 -5.03
N LEU A 30 9.42 -2.81 -4.29
CA LEU A 30 8.41 -3.70 -4.84
C LEU A 30 7.36 -2.83 -5.52
N ARG A 31 6.98 -3.23 -6.73
CA ARG A 31 5.82 -2.66 -7.40
C ARG A 31 4.63 -2.74 -6.44
N CYS A 32 3.78 -1.70 -6.48
CA CYS A 32 2.69 -1.46 -5.53
C CYS A 32 1.79 -2.66 -5.23
N GLU A 33 1.69 -3.60 -6.17
CA GLU A 33 0.81 -4.77 -6.10
C GLU A 33 1.43 -5.97 -5.37
N ILE A 34 2.76 -6.14 -5.40
CA ILE A 34 3.43 -7.28 -4.75
C ILE A 34 3.31 -7.16 -3.23
N VAL A 35 3.51 -5.95 -2.70
CA VAL A 35 3.38 -5.66 -1.26
C VAL A 35 1.97 -5.99 -0.76
N ARG A 36 0.95 -5.66 -1.56
CA ARG A 36 -0.44 -5.99 -1.23
C ARG A 36 -0.66 -7.51 -1.20
N ARG A 37 -0.12 -8.25 -2.17
CA ARG A 37 -0.24 -9.72 -2.19
C ARG A 37 0.46 -10.37 -1.00
N TRP A 38 1.62 -9.87 -0.60
CA TRP A 38 2.32 -10.36 0.60
C TRP A 38 1.52 -10.14 1.88
N ALA A 39 0.94 -8.95 2.05
CA ALA A 39 0.08 -8.66 3.19
C ALA A 39 -1.15 -9.57 3.22
N LEU A 40 -1.80 -9.78 2.07
CA LEU A 40 -2.94 -10.71 1.96
C LEU A 40 -2.57 -12.17 2.23
N ALA A 41 -1.34 -12.57 1.91
CA ALA A 41 -0.82 -13.89 2.22
C ALA A 41 -0.31 -14.01 3.67
N GLY A 42 -0.46 -12.99 4.51
CA GLY A 42 -0.04 -13.02 5.91
C GLY A 42 1.46 -12.95 6.14
N HIS A 43 2.25 -12.53 5.14
CA HIS A 43 3.72 -12.47 5.24
C HIS A 43 4.22 -11.20 5.95
N GLY A 44 3.33 -10.34 6.45
CA GLY A 44 3.70 -9.17 7.23
C GLY A 44 2.69 -8.01 7.14
N ILE A 45 3.15 -6.84 7.59
CA ILE A 45 2.39 -5.59 7.62
C ILE A 45 2.77 -4.74 6.40
N ALA A 46 1.79 -4.12 5.75
CA ALA A 46 2.01 -3.22 4.62
C ALA A 46 1.51 -1.80 4.94
N TYR A 47 2.35 -0.80 4.66
CA TYR A 47 1.96 0.61 4.61
C TYR A 47 1.66 1.00 3.16
N LYS A 48 0.43 1.41 2.87
CA LYS A 48 -0.04 1.66 1.51
C LYS A 48 -1.19 2.66 1.51
N ALA A 49 -1.40 3.33 0.38
CA ALA A 49 -2.51 4.27 0.21
C ALA A 49 -3.85 3.55 0.44
N ASN A 50 -4.75 4.17 1.22
CA ASN A 50 -6.04 3.58 1.57
C ASN A 50 -6.80 3.13 0.32
N LEU A 51 -6.81 3.95 -0.75
CA LEU A 51 -7.48 3.63 -2.01
C LEU A 51 -7.04 2.28 -2.63
N ASP A 52 -5.78 1.87 -2.45
CA ASP A 52 -5.27 0.61 -3.01
C ASP A 52 -5.70 -0.63 -2.21
N VAL A 53 -6.02 -0.46 -0.92
CA VAL A 53 -6.37 -1.55 0.01
C VAL A 53 -7.82 -1.47 0.50
N ALA A 54 -8.55 -0.41 0.17
CA ALA A 54 -9.92 -0.15 0.64
C ALA A 54 -10.86 -1.33 0.35
N ARG A 55 -10.74 -1.96 -0.83
CA ARG A 55 -11.54 -3.15 -1.19
C ARG A 55 -11.19 -4.38 -0.37
N ASP A 56 -9.95 -4.51 0.08
CA ASP A 56 -9.52 -5.64 0.91
C ASP A 56 -9.92 -5.42 2.36
N ILE A 57 -9.89 -4.18 2.84
CA ILE A 57 -10.38 -3.79 4.16
C ILE A 57 -11.91 -3.99 4.21
N GLN A 58 -12.65 -3.50 3.23
CA GLN A 58 -14.10 -3.64 3.14
C GLN A 58 -14.53 -5.12 3.02
N ALA A 59 -13.70 -5.97 2.41
CA ALA A 59 -13.92 -7.41 2.34
C ALA A 59 -13.40 -8.18 3.56
N GLY A 60 -12.86 -7.51 4.58
CA GLY A 60 -12.33 -8.12 5.80
C GLY A 60 -11.04 -8.94 5.61
N ARG A 61 -10.37 -8.83 4.46
CA ARG A 61 -9.11 -9.53 4.18
C ARG A 61 -7.89 -8.84 4.79
N LEU A 62 -7.97 -7.52 4.98
CA LEU A 62 -6.95 -6.71 5.65
C LEU A 62 -7.61 -5.95 6.80
N VAL A 63 -6.87 -5.74 7.88
CA VAL A 63 -7.32 -5.01 9.06
C VAL A 63 -6.40 -3.82 9.30
N PRO A 64 -6.93 -2.60 9.51
CA PRO A 64 -6.12 -1.45 9.89
C PRO A 64 -5.53 -1.65 11.30
N LEU A 65 -4.20 -1.55 11.42
CA LEU A 65 -3.49 -1.79 12.69
C LEU A 65 -3.30 -0.53 13.54
N LEU A 66 -3.26 0.65 12.91
CA LEU A 66 -2.98 1.93 13.57
C LEU A 66 -4.04 2.96 13.14
N PRO A 67 -5.30 2.82 13.58
CA PRO A 67 -6.39 3.70 13.14
C PRO A 67 -6.19 5.16 13.57
N ASP A 68 -5.49 5.39 14.68
CA ASP A 68 -5.21 6.73 15.22
C ASP A 68 -4.04 7.43 14.50
N TRP A 69 -3.26 6.69 13.72
CA TRP A 69 -2.14 7.25 12.99
C TRP A 69 -2.56 7.58 11.56
N GLN A 70 -2.81 8.87 11.32
CA GLN A 70 -3.02 9.39 9.98
C GLN A 70 -1.65 9.63 9.33
N GLY A 71 -1.33 8.84 8.30
CA GLY A 71 -0.12 9.04 7.49
C GLY A 71 -0.12 10.38 6.77
N GLU A 72 0.92 10.65 5.98
CA GLU A 72 1.02 11.90 5.23
C GLU A 72 -0.12 12.05 4.21
N PRO A 73 -0.81 13.21 4.17
CA PRO A 73 -1.88 13.45 3.22
C PRO A 73 -1.33 13.41 1.79
N THR A 74 -1.79 12.43 1.02
CA THR A 74 -1.37 12.24 -0.38
C THR A 74 -2.48 12.73 -1.31
N PRO A 75 -2.40 13.95 -1.85
CA PRO A 75 -3.48 14.51 -2.67
C PRO A 75 -3.58 13.75 -4.00
N PHE A 76 -4.77 13.19 -4.28
CA PHE A 76 -5.07 12.49 -5.52
C PHE A 76 -5.73 13.44 -6.52
N ASN A 77 -5.01 13.81 -7.59
CA ASN A 77 -5.45 14.80 -8.57
C ASN A 77 -5.58 14.19 -9.97
N LEU A 78 -6.63 14.60 -10.71
CA LEU A 78 -6.76 14.30 -12.13
C LEU A 78 -6.09 15.41 -12.95
N MET A 79 -4.98 15.09 -13.62
CA MET A 79 -4.24 16.07 -14.42
C MET A 79 -4.74 16.09 -15.87
N CYS A 80 -5.05 17.28 -16.37
CA CYS A 80 -5.41 17.52 -17.77
C CYS A 80 -4.29 18.35 -18.42
N PRO A 81 -3.55 17.82 -19.42
CA PRO A 81 -2.38 18.49 -19.99
C PRO A 81 -2.72 19.80 -20.71
N HIS A 82 -3.96 19.97 -21.17
CA HIS A 82 -4.39 21.18 -21.86
C HIS A 82 -5.77 21.66 -21.38
N ARG A 83 -5.83 22.91 -20.89
CA ARG A 83 -7.05 23.50 -20.30
C ARG A 83 -8.20 23.66 -21.30
N LEU A 84 -7.89 23.87 -22.59
CA LEU A 84 -8.89 23.98 -23.66
C LEU A 84 -9.45 22.61 -24.11
N GLN A 85 -8.86 21.49 -23.66
CA GLN A 85 -9.30 20.13 -23.99
C GLN A 85 -10.15 19.47 -22.89
N VAL A 86 -10.54 20.23 -21.85
CA VAL A 86 -11.49 19.73 -20.84
C VAL A 86 -12.89 19.70 -21.44
N SER A 87 -13.14 18.67 -22.26
CA SER A 87 -14.45 18.40 -22.83
C SER A 87 -15.46 18.12 -21.72
N GLU A 88 -16.76 18.31 -22.02
CA GLU A 88 -17.82 18.01 -21.05
C GLU A 88 -17.78 16.54 -20.59
N ARG A 89 -17.32 15.62 -21.44
CA ARG A 89 -17.09 14.21 -21.09
C ARG A 89 -16.04 14.05 -20.00
N VAL A 90 -14.95 14.82 -20.04
CA VAL A 90 -13.89 14.78 -19.00
C VAL A 90 -14.44 15.31 -17.67
N LYS A 91 -15.30 16.33 -17.67
CA LYS A 91 -15.94 16.83 -16.45
C LYS A 91 -16.91 15.82 -15.85
N VAL A 92 -17.70 15.14 -16.69
CA VAL A 92 -18.59 14.06 -16.24
C VAL A 92 -17.79 12.90 -15.66
N LEU A 93 -16.70 12.49 -16.33
CA LEU A 93 -15.80 11.46 -15.83
C LEU A 93 -15.16 11.86 -14.50
N HIS A 94 -14.69 13.11 -14.39
CA HIS A 94 -14.10 13.64 -13.15
C HIS A 94 -15.10 13.55 -11.99
N ARG A 95 -16.34 14.02 -12.18
CA ARG A 95 -17.39 13.91 -11.17
C ARG A 95 -17.68 12.46 -10.78
N PHE A 96 -17.77 11.57 -11.76
CA PHE A 96 -17.98 10.14 -11.51
C PHE A 96 -16.83 9.54 -10.69
N LEU A 97 -15.58 9.82 -11.04
CA LEU A 97 -14.40 9.33 -10.31
C LEU A 97 -14.35 9.89 -8.89
N GLN A 98 -14.66 11.17 -8.70
CA GLN A 98 -14.75 11.78 -7.37
C GLN A 98 -15.76 11.05 -6.48
N GLN A 99 -16.98 10.83 -6.97
CA GLN A 99 -18.02 10.10 -6.23
C GLN A 99 -17.58 8.68 -5.84
N ARG A 100 -16.96 7.96 -6.79
CA ARG A 100 -16.45 6.60 -6.54
C ARG A 100 -15.33 6.58 -5.51
N CYS A 101 -14.36 7.48 -5.62
CA CYS A 101 -13.25 7.57 -4.66
C CYS A 101 -13.76 7.94 -3.27
N GLN A 102 -14.70 8.89 -3.17
CA GLN A 102 -15.32 9.26 -1.89
C GLN A 102 -16.00 8.06 -1.23
N THR A 103 -16.73 7.25 -2.00
CA THR A 103 -17.39 6.04 -1.50
C THR A 103 -16.40 5.03 -0.92
N LEU A 104 -15.23 4.88 -1.56
CA LEU A 104 -14.19 3.94 -1.12
C LEU A 104 -13.40 4.46 0.10
N LEU A 105 -13.27 5.78 0.26
CA LEU A 105 -12.48 6.39 1.34
C LEU A 105 -13.28 6.61 2.64
N ASN A 106 -14.61 6.64 2.55
CA ASN A 106 -15.49 6.83 3.71
C ASN A 106 -15.79 5.51 4.47
N THR A 107 -15.12 4.40 4.15
CA THR A 107 -15.22 3.10 4.85
C THR A 107 -14.11 2.97 5.87
#